data_AF-A0A959PY07-F1
#
_entry.id   AF-A0A959PY07-F1
#
_cell.length_a   1.000
_cell.length_b   1.000
_cell.length_c   1.000
_cell.angle_alpha   90.00
_cell.angle_beta   90.00
_cell.angle_gamma   90.00
#
_symmetry.space_group_name_H-M   'P 1'
#
loop_
_entity.id
_entity.type
_entity.pdbx_description
1 polymer ?
#
loop_
_entity_poly.entity_id
_entity_poly.type
_entity_poly.pdbx_seq_one_letter_code
_entity_poly.pdbx_strand_id
1 'polypeptide(L)'
;MMENQEQNAMQPLRETLDLGPTLEMLNAVQEECHKVLVGQQELIDLLLIAMLADGHILLEGVPGIAKTLSAKVMARVIDTGFSRIQFTPDLMPSDIIGTSIYDLKSSEFVFKKGPIFSNIILIDEINRAPAKTQSALFEVMEEKQITFDGQTLEMEMPFMVIATQNPIEQEGTYRLPEGQLDRFLMKVNLGYPSADDELQILKRFKDQMHRVDLSQVKKVLNRSDLIKMQETLKRIFIEDQMLNYISEIVQETRNHAQIYLGASPRAALAILKSSKVAALIAGRDFVIPDDIQAVMPHVLNHRLILTPVAEMENITTLDIIDDIIRTIEVPR
;
A
#
# COMPACT_ATOMS: atom_id res chain seq x y z
N MET A 1 5.32 -53.80 32.53
CA MET A 1 6.44 -52.97 33.03
C MET A 1 7.25 -52.59 31.80
N MET A 2 7.45 -51.35 31.37
CA MET A 2 7.04 -50.02 31.79
C MET A 2 7.14 -49.18 30.51
N GLU A 3 6.13 -48.34 30.28
CA GLU A 3 6.26 -46.95 29.83
C GLU A 3 7.04 -46.66 28.54
N ASN A 4 6.26 -46.39 27.48
CA ASN A 4 6.55 -45.31 26.54
C ASN A 4 5.22 -44.59 26.25
N GLN A 5 4.74 -43.91 27.30
CA GLN A 5 3.80 -42.79 27.20
C GLN A 5 4.62 -41.52 27.49
N GLU A 6 4.19 -40.39 26.91
CA GLU A 6 4.87 -39.07 26.89
C GLU A 6 5.88 -38.96 25.73
N GLN A 7 5.66 -38.16 24.67
CA GLN A 7 5.23 -36.77 24.68
C GLN A 7 4.37 -36.46 23.44
N ASN A 8 3.05 -36.57 23.57
CA ASN A 8 2.16 -35.70 22.79
C ASN A 8 2.05 -34.41 23.60
N ALA A 9 2.99 -33.49 23.38
CA ALA A 9 2.84 -32.12 23.85
C ALA A 9 1.65 -31.53 23.08
N MET A 10 0.47 -31.58 23.69
CA MET A 10 -0.68 -30.79 23.26
C MET A 10 -0.21 -29.35 23.12
N GLN A 11 -0.10 -28.86 21.88
CA GLN A 11 -0.06 -27.44 21.62
C GLN A 11 -1.24 -26.82 22.38
N PRO A 12 -1.03 -25.73 23.14
CA PRO A 12 -2.12 -25.11 23.88
C PRO A 12 -3.24 -24.78 22.89
N LEU A 13 -4.46 -25.23 23.20
CA LEU A 13 -5.67 -24.88 22.43
C LEU A 13 -5.70 -23.37 22.27
N ARG A 14 -5.42 -22.90 21.06
CA ARG A 14 -5.36 -21.48 20.74
C ARG A 14 -6.74 -20.90 20.97
N GLU A 15 -6.82 -19.86 21.80
CA GLU A 15 -8.04 -19.03 21.89
C GLU A 15 -8.26 -18.43 20.50
N THR A 16 -9.33 -18.87 19.84
CA THR A 16 -9.70 -18.39 18.51
C THR A 16 -10.00 -16.90 18.62
N LEU A 17 -9.32 -16.08 17.83
CA LEU A 17 -9.54 -14.64 17.86
C LEU A 17 -10.92 -14.35 17.26
N ASP A 18 -11.78 -13.64 17.98
CA ASP A 18 -13.07 -13.22 17.41
C ASP A 18 -12.84 -12.12 16.35
N LEU A 19 -12.87 -12.55 15.09
CA LEU A 19 -12.73 -11.68 13.93
C LEU A 19 -14.06 -11.08 13.47
N GLY A 20 -15.20 -11.57 13.95
CA GLY A 20 -16.54 -11.25 13.43
C GLY A 20 -16.77 -9.75 13.22
N PRO A 21 -16.60 -8.90 14.26
CA PRO A 21 -16.80 -7.45 14.13
C PRO A 21 -15.86 -6.79 13.12
N THR A 22 -14.62 -7.28 13.02
CA THR A 22 -13.62 -6.73 12.09
C THR A 22 -13.96 -7.12 10.65
N LEU A 23 -14.37 -8.37 10.42
CA LEU A 23 -14.74 -8.87 9.10
C LEU A 23 -16.02 -8.21 8.58
N GLU A 24 -17.03 -8.02 9.43
CA GLU A 24 -18.25 -7.31 9.05
C GLU A 24 -17.94 -5.89 8.54
N MET A 25 -17.04 -5.19 9.22
CA MET A 25 -16.59 -3.86 8.80
C MET A 25 -15.79 -3.90 7.49
N LEU A 26 -14.86 -4.84 7.32
CA LEU A 26 -14.07 -4.97 6.09
C LEU A 26 -14.95 -5.31 4.88
N ASN A 27 -15.88 -6.25 5.05
CA ASN A 27 -16.84 -6.62 4.01
C ASN A 27 -17.72 -5.40 3.65
N ALA A 28 -18.20 -4.65 4.64
CA ALA A 28 -18.99 -3.44 4.38
C ALA A 28 -18.19 -2.37 3.62
N VAL A 29 -16.88 -2.24 3.89
CA VAL A 29 -15.99 -1.35 3.13
C VAL A 29 -15.84 -1.80 1.68
N GLN A 30 -15.55 -3.09 1.46
CA GLN A 30 -15.42 -3.65 0.12
C GLN A 30 -16.74 -3.49 -0.68
N GLU A 31 -17.88 -3.85 -0.09
CA GLU A 31 -19.20 -3.67 -0.71
C GLU A 31 -19.48 -2.23 -1.09
N GLU A 32 -19.11 -1.26 -0.24
CA GLU A 32 -19.29 0.16 -0.54
C GLU A 32 -18.37 0.63 -1.67
N CYS A 33 -17.13 0.16 -1.70
CA CYS A 33 -16.19 0.43 -2.79
C CYS A 33 -16.69 -0.14 -4.14
N HIS A 34 -17.24 -1.35 -4.16
CA HIS A 34 -17.74 -2.03 -5.37
C HIS A 34 -18.97 -1.40 -6.01
N LYS A 35 -19.68 -0.56 -5.26
CA LYS A 35 -20.76 0.26 -5.83
C LYS A 35 -20.23 1.27 -6.84
N VAL A 36 -18.99 1.72 -6.66
CA VAL A 36 -18.36 2.76 -7.47
C VAL A 36 -17.29 2.18 -8.40
N LEU A 37 -16.42 1.32 -7.88
CA LEU A 37 -15.29 0.73 -8.57
C LEU A 37 -15.72 -0.61 -9.19
N VAL A 38 -15.52 -0.77 -10.49
CA VAL A 38 -15.88 -1.98 -11.24
C VAL A 38 -14.59 -2.69 -11.66
N GLY A 39 -14.50 -4.00 -11.43
CA GLY A 39 -13.35 -4.80 -11.85
C GLY A 39 -12.05 -4.53 -11.08
N GLN A 40 -12.12 -3.89 -9.92
CA GLN A 40 -10.94 -3.47 -9.14
C GLN A 40 -10.86 -4.12 -7.76
N GLN A 41 -11.33 -5.36 -7.63
CA GLN A 41 -11.29 -6.11 -6.36
C GLN A 41 -9.87 -6.14 -5.77
N GLU A 42 -8.90 -6.59 -6.57
CA GLU A 42 -7.51 -6.71 -6.12
C GLU A 42 -6.94 -5.36 -5.66
N LEU A 43 -7.21 -4.27 -6.40
CA LEU A 43 -6.74 -2.94 -6.00
C LEU A 43 -7.38 -2.49 -4.68
N ILE A 44 -8.67 -2.75 -4.47
CA ILE A 44 -9.34 -2.42 -3.20
C ILE A 44 -8.68 -3.20 -2.06
N ASP A 45 -8.41 -4.48 -2.25
CA ASP A 45 -7.77 -5.32 -1.24
C ASP A 45 -6.34 -4.86 -0.95
N LEU A 46 -5.54 -4.53 -1.97
CA LEU A 46 -4.19 -3.99 -1.80
C LEU A 46 -4.17 -2.62 -1.12
N LEU A 47 -5.16 -1.75 -1.40
CA LEU A 47 -5.31 -0.47 -0.70
C LEU A 47 -5.67 -0.68 0.78
N LEU A 48 -6.55 -1.63 1.09
CA LEU A 48 -6.88 -2.00 2.47
C LEU A 48 -5.66 -2.60 3.19
N ILE A 49 -4.92 -3.49 2.52
CA ILE A 49 -3.69 -4.06 3.06
C ILE A 49 -2.69 -2.95 3.39
N ALA A 50 -2.44 -2.03 2.44
CA ALA A 50 -1.49 -0.95 2.67
C ALA A 50 -1.91 -0.02 3.81
N MET A 51 -3.20 0.34 3.91
CA MET A 51 -3.69 1.18 5.00
C MET A 51 -3.57 0.49 6.37
N LEU A 52 -3.99 -0.77 6.46
CA LEU A 52 -4.00 -1.53 7.71
C LEU A 52 -2.59 -1.95 8.16
N ALA A 53 -1.69 -2.20 7.21
CA ALA A 53 -0.26 -2.44 7.45
C ALA A 53 0.53 -1.16 7.75
N ASP A 54 -0.15 0.00 7.80
CA ASP A 54 0.44 1.31 8.09
C ASP A 54 1.53 1.71 7.08
N GLY A 55 1.29 1.41 5.81
CA GLY A 55 2.20 1.61 4.69
C GLY A 55 1.66 2.51 3.58
N HIS A 56 2.53 2.85 2.64
CA HIS A 56 2.21 3.67 1.47
C HIS A 56 2.20 2.83 0.20
N ILE A 57 1.47 3.28 -0.82
CA ILE A 57 1.30 2.51 -2.07
C ILE A 57 1.67 3.37 -3.28
N LEU A 58 2.36 2.75 -4.23
CA LEU A 58 2.67 3.34 -5.54
C LEU A 58 1.81 2.64 -6.60
N LEU A 59 0.99 3.39 -7.33
CA LEU A 59 0.13 2.89 -8.40
C LEU A 59 0.74 3.24 -9.76
N GLU A 60 1.39 2.26 -10.37
CA GLU A 60 1.93 2.37 -11.71
C GLU A 60 0.90 1.90 -12.74
N GLY A 61 0.81 2.57 -13.87
CA GLY A 61 -0.16 2.20 -14.92
C GLY A 61 -0.57 3.37 -15.78
N VAL A 62 -1.24 3.06 -16.89
CA VAL A 62 -1.67 4.01 -17.91
C VAL A 62 -2.71 5.01 -17.39
N PRO A 63 -2.86 6.19 -18.02
CA PRO A 63 -3.92 7.13 -17.70
C PRO A 63 -5.32 6.50 -17.87
N GLY A 64 -6.28 6.92 -17.03
CA GLY A 64 -7.70 6.59 -17.22
C GLY A 64 -8.23 5.35 -16.46
N ILE A 65 -7.39 4.58 -15.79
CA ILE A 65 -7.77 3.35 -15.05
C ILE A 65 -8.34 3.61 -13.63
N ALA A 66 -9.00 4.75 -13.44
CA ALA A 66 -9.69 5.14 -12.20
C ALA A 66 -8.83 5.22 -10.90
N LYS A 67 -7.49 5.25 -10.95
CA LYS A 67 -6.59 5.44 -9.77
C LYS A 67 -7.05 6.55 -8.82
N THR A 68 -7.29 7.74 -9.37
CA THR A 68 -7.76 8.91 -8.62
C THR A 68 -9.13 8.71 -7.99
N LEU A 69 -10.01 7.95 -8.67
CA LEU A 69 -11.33 7.61 -8.14
C LEU A 69 -11.19 6.63 -6.98
N SER A 70 -10.36 5.59 -7.11
CA SER A 70 -10.14 4.58 -6.07
C SER A 70 -9.62 5.19 -4.77
N ALA A 71 -8.65 6.10 -4.86
CA ALA A 71 -8.14 6.83 -3.69
C ALA A 71 -9.23 7.69 -3.00
N LYS A 72 -10.07 8.38 -3.79
CA LYS A 72 -11.17 9.22 -3.27
C LYS A 72 -12.28 8.39 -2.63
N VAL A 73 -12.64 7.26 -3.25
CA VAL A 73 -13.64 6.33 -2.71
C VAL A 73 -13.13 5.78 -1.39
N MET A 74 -11.87 5.34 -1.33
CA MET A 74 -11.27 4.82 -0.10
C MET A 74 -11.33 5.84 1.04
N ALA A 75 -10.88 7.09 0.80
CA ALA A 75 -10.95 8.16 1.80
C ALA A 75 -12.36 8.57 2.21
N ARG A 76 -13.36 8.28 1.38
CA ARG A 76 -14.76 8.56 1.71
C ARG A 76 -15.39 7.44 2.53
N VAL A 77 -15.07 6.19 2.22
CA VAL A 77 -15.55 5.01 2.94
C VAL A 77 -14.94 4.92 4.34
N ILE A 78 -13.68 5.31 4.48
CA ILE A 78 -13.00 5.45 5.77
C ILE A 78 -13.03 6.92 6.13
N ASP A 79 -13.93 7.35 7.02
CA ASP A 79 -14.20 8.74 7.41
C ASP A 79 -12.95 9.53 7.82
N THR A 80 -12.22 10.01 6.83
CA THR A 80 -10.88 10.60 6.97
C THR A 80 -10.70 11.78 6.04
N GLY A 81 -9.70 12.61 6.34
CA GLY A 81 -9.29 13.69 5.45
C GLY A 81 -8.73 13.13 4.13
N PHE A 82 -9.10 13.79 3.02
CA PHE A 82 -8.52 13.53 1.72
C PHE A 82 -7.82 14.79 1.18
N SER A 83 -6.63 14.60 0.65
CA SER A 83 -5.88 15.64 -0.05
C SER A 83 -5.34 15.10 -1.37
N ARG A 84 -5.31 15.95 -2.39
CA ARG A 84 -4.75 15.62 -3.71
C ARG A 84 -3.69 16.63 -4.06
N ILE A 85 -2.50 16.14 -4.39
CA ILE A 85 -1.35 16.94 -4.82
C ILE A 85 -0.98 16.47 -6.22
N GLN A 86 -0.97 17.39 -7.18
CA GLN A 86 -0.41 17.13 -8.51
C GLN A 86 1.06 17.49 -8.48
N PHE A 87 1.94 16.56 -8.82
CA PHE A 87 3.36 16.84 -8.93
C PHE A 87 3.66 17.49 -10.27
N THR A 88 4.33 18.63 -10.22
CA THR A 88 4.75 19.42 -11.38
C THR A 88 6.22 19.80 -11.24
N PRO A 89 6.92 20.11 -12.36
CA PRO A 89 8.36 20.42 -12.32
C PRO A 89 8.72 21.66 -11.48
N ASP A 90 7.75 22.54 -11.23
CA ASP A 90 7.88 23.78 -10.46
C ASP A 90 7.48 23.64 -8.98
N LEU A 91 6.97 22.47 -8.57
CA LEU A 91 6.48 22.24 -7.22
C LEU A 91 7.62 22.36 -6.19
N MET A 92 7.43 23.20 -5.17
CA MET A 92 8.38 23.38 -4.08
C MET A 92 8.04 22.52 -2.85
N PRO A 93 9.02 22.18 -2.00
CA PRO A 93 8.75 21.49 -0.74
C PRO A 93 7.70 22.19 0.15
N SER A 94 7.70 23.51 0.17
CA SER A 94 6.72 24.34 0.90
C SER A 94 5.29 24.17 0.41
N ASP A 95 5.08 23.81 -0.86
CA ASP A 95 3.74 23.58 -1.40
C ASP A 95 3.13 22.27 -0.90
N ILE A 96 3.96 21.34 -0.44
CA ILE A 96 3.55 20.05 0.15
C ILE A 96 3.44 20.19 1.67
N ILE A 97 4.52 20.66 2.30
CA ILE A 97 4.64 20.75 3.76
C ILE A 97 3.78 21.89 4.31
N GLY A 98 3.80 23.05 3.66
CA GLY A 98 3.20 24.27 4.19
C GLY A 98 4.22 25.40 4.26
N THR A 99 3.73 26.58 4.63
CA THR A 99 4.54 27.79 4.69
C THR A 99 4.11 28.66 5.85
N SER A 100 5.04 29.48 6.34
CA SER A 100 4.76 30.47 7.37
C SER A 100 4.17 31.72 6.72
N ILE A 101 2.96 32.09 7.13
CA ILE A 101 2.30 33.32 6.66
C ILE A 101 2.29 34.34 7.79
N TYR A 102 2.57 35.60 7.45
CA TYR A 102 2.45 36.69 8.42
C TYR A 102 0.97 37.05 8.58
N ASP A 103 0.40 36.79 9.76
CA ASP A 103 -0.97 37.16 10.07
C ASP A 103 -1.00 38.61 10.58
N LEU A 104 -1.59 39.51 9.76
CA LEU A 104 -1.71 40.93 10.08
C LEU A 104 -2.54 41.20 11.35
N LYS A 105 -3.40 40.28 11.78
CA LYS A 105 -4.24 40.45 12.97
C LYS A 105 -3.46 40.17 14.26
N SER A 106 -2.68 39.09 14.29
CA SER A 106 -1.85 38.75 15.44
C SER A 106 -0.48 39.43 15.40
N SER A 107 -0.07 39.97 14.25
CA SER A 107 1.30 40.46 14.00
C SER A 107 2.36 39.37 14.19
N GLU A 108 1.98 38.10 14.01
CA GLU A 108 2.82 36.93 14.21
C GLU A 108 2.89 36.08 12.93
N PHE A 109 3.98 35.33 12.80
CA PHE A 109 4.13 34.31 11.77
C PHE A 109 3.36 33.05 12.18
N VAL A 110 2.33 32.69 11.42
CA VAL A 110 1.51 31.50 11.66
C VAL A 110 1.83 30.45 10.59
N PHE A 111 2.17 29.25 11.03
CA PHE A 111 2.40 28.14 10.12
C PHE A 111 1.08 27.68 9.49
N LYS A 112 0.97 27.82 8.17
CA LYS A 112 -0.15 27.29 7.39
C LYS A 112 0.21 25.89 6.91
N LYS A 113 -0.42 24.89 7.52
CA LYS A 113 -0.31 23.47 7.15
C LYS A 113 -0.56 23.28 5.65
N GLY A 114 0.36 22.59 4.98
CA GLY A 114 0.23 22.19 3.59
C GLY A 114 -0.71 21.01 3.38
N PRO A 115 -0.95 20.62 2.12
CA PRO A 115 -1.85 19.53 1.75
C PRO A 115 -1.43 18.16 2.28
N ILE A 116 -0.18 17.98 2.74
CA ILE A 116 0.29 16.70 3.32
C ILE A 116 -0.36 16.38 4.67
N PHE A 117 -0.88 17.38 5.40
CA PHE A 117 -1.49 17.22 6.73
C PHE A 117 -2.91 16.59 6.70
N SER A 118 -3.18 15.74 5.71
CA SER A 118 -4.42 14.95 5.61
C SER A 118 -4.16 13.50 6.05
N ASN A 119 -5.19 12.67 6.03
CA ASN A 119 -5.05 11.25 6.34
C ASN A 119 -4.70 10.43 5.11
N ILE A 120 -5.44 10.63 4.02
CA ILE A 120 -5.19 9.99 2.72
C ILE A 120 -4.75 11.06 1.73
N ILE A 121 -3.51 10.92 1.24
CA ILE A 121 -2.89 11.86 0.31
C ILE A 121 -2.69 11.16 -1.02
N LEU A 122 -3.43 11.60 -2.04
CA LEU A 122 -3.20 11.19 -3.42
C LEU A 122 -2.16 12.10 -4.05
N ILE A 123 -1.06 11.52 -4.51
CA ILE A 123 -0.01 12.21 -5.24
C ILE A 123 -0.04 11.73 -6.68
N ASP A 124 -0.44 12.61 -7.59
CA ASP A 124 -0.45 12.30 -9.01
C ASP A 124 0.90 12.65 -9.66
N GLU A 125 1.45 11.70 -10.43
CA GLU A 125 2.67 11.86 -11.22
C GLU A 125 3.91 12.19 -10.37
N ILE A 126 4.17 11.38 -9.33
CA ILE A 126 5.26 11.60 -8.37
C ILE A 126 6.65 11.79 -9.04
N ASN A 127 6.84 11.22 -10.23
CA ASN A 127 8.03 11.34 -11.04
C ASN A 127 8.20 12.71 -11.74
N ARG A 128 7.26 13.65 -11.65
CA ARG A 128 7.36 14.97 -12.28
C ARG A 128 7.94 16.08 -11.39
N ALA A 129 7.99 15.87 -10.07
CA ALA A 129 8.57 16.87 -9.17
C ALA A 129 10.09 16.75 -9.07
N PRO A 130 10.79 17.86 -8.77
CA PRO A 130 12.23 17.83 -8.52
C PRO A 130 12.61 16.94 -7.33
N ALA A 131 13.83 16.40 -7.35
CA ALA A 131 14.34 15.52 -6.29
C ALA A 131 14.26 16.13 -4.88
N LYS A 132 14.41 17.46 -4.72
CA LYS A 132 14.27 18.13 -3.42
C LYS A 132 12.86 18.03 -2.85
N THR A 133 11.85 18.18 -3.70
CA THR A 133 10.43 18.11 -3.34
C THR A 133 10.02 16.67 -3.04
N GLN A 134 10.55 15.71 -3.82
CA GLN A 134 10.41 14.28 -3.52
C GLN A 134 11.03 13.92 -2.16
N SER A 135 12.26 14.36 -1.88
CA SER A 135 12.92 14.09 -0.59
C SER A 135 12.10 14.60 0.60
N ALA A 136 11.53 15.81 0.49
CA ALA A 136 10.67 16.37 1.53
C ALA A 136 9.43 15.50 1.78
N LEU A 137 8.79 14.99 0.73
CA LEU A 137 7.68 14.03 0.87
C LEU A 137 8.12 12.74 1.57
N PHE A 138 9.25 12.16 1.14
CA PHE A 138 9.74 10.89 1.67
C PHE A 138 10.18 10.96 3.14
N GLU A 139 10.66 12.12 3.58
CA GLU A 139 10.93 12.39 4.99
C GLU A 139 9.65 12.31 5.81
N VAL A 140 8.55 12.93 5.36
CA VAL A 140 7.26 12.87 6.04
C VAL A 140 6.67 11.47 6.04
N MET A 141 6.85 10.72 4.94
CA MET A 141 6.43 9.33 4.84
C MET A 141 7.12 8.43 5.87
N GLU A 142 8.41 8.62 6.09
CA GLU A 142 9.19 7.80 7.02
C GLU A 142 8.99 8.22 8.47
N GLU A 143 9.08 9.53 8.75
CA GLU A 143 9.09 10.07 10.12
C GLU A 143 7.68 10.33 10.66
N LYS A 144 6.66 10.42 9.79
CA LYS A 144 5.26 10.77 10.13
C LYS A 144 5.14 12.04 10.97
N GLN A 145 6.09 12.95 10.81
CA GLN A 145 6.12 14.25 11.44
C GLN A 145 6.86 15.23 10.55
N ILE A 146 6.61 16.51 10.78
CA ILE A 146 7.31 17.61 10.12
C ILE A 146 7.85 18.52 11.21
N THR A 147 9.13 18.87 11.12
CA THR A 147 9.70 19.92 11.97
C THR A 147 9.84 21.20 11.17
N PHE A 148 9.17 22.26 11.61
CA PHE A 148 9.19 23.58 10.97
C PHE A 148 9.43 24.65 12.03
N ASP A 149 10.44 25.51 11.85
CA ASP A 149 10.82 26.58 12.79
C ASP A 149 10.92 26.12 14.27
N GLY A 150 11.45 24.90 14.48
CA GLY A 150 11.65 24.32 15.82
C GLY A 150 10.38 23.73 16.45
N GLN A 151 9.24 23.76 15.77
CA GLN A 151 8.01 23.07 16.18
C GLN A 151 7.84 21.79 15.38
N THR A 152 7.65 20.68 16.09
CA THR A 152 7.36 19.37 15.47
C THR A 152 5.86 19.15 15.44
N LEU A 153 5.34 18.87 14.25
CA LEU A 153 3.94 18.61 13.97
C LEU A 153 3.80 17.16 13.51
N GLU A 154 3.15 16.33 14.33
CA GLU A 154 2.88 14.92 14.00
C GLU A 154 1.72 14.80 12.99
N MET A 155 1.79 13.78 12.13
CA MET A 155 0.72 13.45 11.21
C MET A 155 -0.44 12.76 11.94
N GLU A 156 -1.66 13.04 11.53
CA GLU A 156 -2.83 12.39 12.08
C GLU A 156 -3.03 11.00 11.47
N MET A 157 -3.07 9.97 12.33
CA MET A 157 -3.30 8.59 11.89
C MET A 157 -4.78 8.34 11.53
N PRO A 158 -5.11 7.50 10.53
CA PRO A 158 -4.19 6.87 9.60
C PRO A 158 -3.52 7.91 8.69
N PHE A 159 -2.26 7.69 8.35
CA PHE A 159 -1.50 8.52 7.40
C PHE A 159 -1.02 7.65 6.25
N MET A 160 -1.65 7.78 5.09
CA MET A 160 -1.38 6.98 3.91
C MET A 160 -1.18 7.86 2.68
N VAL A 161 -0.03 7.70 2.04
CA VAL A 161 0.26 8.26 0.71
C VAL A 161 -0.06 7.21 -0.34
N ILE A 162 -0.90 7.61 -1.31
CA ILE A 162 -1.18 6.88 -2.55
C ILE A 162 -0.51 7.69 -3.66
N ALA A 163 0.66 7.25 -4.11
CA ALA A 163 1.36 7.88 -5.22
C ALA A 163 0.97 7.22 -6.54
N THR A 164 0.90 7.98 -7.63
CA THR A 164 0.71 7.44 -8.98
C THR A 164 1.89 7.80 -9.86
N GLN A 165 2.25 6.88 -10.75
CA GLN A 165 3.27 7.08 -11.77
C GLN A 165 2.76 6.56 -13.11
N ASN A 166 3.06 7.31 -14.18
CA ASN A 166 2.82 6.89 -15.55
C ASN A 166 4.15 6.45 -16.19
N PRO A 167 4.30 5.18 -16.61
CA PRO A 167 5.56 4.67 -17.14
C PRO A 167 5.91 5.22 -18.54
N ILE A 168 4.95 5.78 -19.28
CA ILE A 168 5.12 6.16 -20.70
C ILE A 168 5.58 7.62 -20.87
N GLU A 169 5.58 8.44 -19.82
CA GLU A 169 5.92 9.87 -19.92
C GLU A 169 7.43 10.12 -20.07
N GLN A 170 7.82 10.62 -21.26
CA GLN A 170 9.22 10.87 -21.65
C GLN A 170 9.72 12.29 -21.35
N GLU A 171 8.84 13.29 -21.19
CA GLU A 171 9.26 14.67 -20.94
C GLU A 171 9.16 15.05 -19.46
N GLY A 172 10.28 15.54 -18.90
CA GLY A 172 10.31 16.13 -17.56
C GLY A 172 10.12 15.15 -16.41
N THR A 173 10.43 13.86 -16.62
CA THR A 173 10.32 12.83 -15.58
C THR A 173 11.67 12.56 -14.92
N TYR A 174 11.65 12.47 -13.59
CA TYR A 174 12.75 12.10 -12.72
C TYR A 174 12.52 10.67 -12.23
N ARG A 175 13.43 9.76 -12.54
CA ARG A 175 13.38 8.40 -11.98
C ARG A 175 13.54 8.48 -10.46
N LEU A 176 12.62 7.83 -9.75
CA LEU A 176 12.74 7.66 -8.31
C LEU A 176 13.94 6.73 -8.02
N PRO A 177 14.91 7.16 -7.20
CA PRO A 177 15.96 6.29 -6.70
C PRO A 177 15.37 5.09 -5.93
N GLU A 178 16.05 3.96 -5.99
CA GLU A 178 15.62 2.71 -5.33
C GLU A 178 15.40 2.88 -3.82
N GLY A 179 16.25 3.65 -3.14
CA GLY A 179 16.07 3.95 -1.72
C GLY A 179 14.82 4.78 -1.41
N GLN A 180 14.25 5.48 -2.39
CA GLN A 180 12.96 6.17 -2.27
C GLN A 180 11.79 5.22 -2.54
N LEU A 181 11.91 4.37 -3.58
CA LEU A 181 10.91 3.34 -3.89
C LEU A 181 10.70 2.36 -2.73
N ASP A 182 11.77 1.96 -2.03
CA ASP A 182 11.72 1.03 -0.90
C ASP A 182 10.87 1.54 0.30
N ARG A 183 10.54 2.84 0.35
CA ARG A 183 9.63 3.44 1.35
C ARG A 183 8.15 3.16 1.08
N PHE A 184 7.80 2.78 -0.15
CA PHE A 184 6.45 2.28 -0.43
C PHE A 184 6.34 0.84 0.08
N LEU A 185 5.23 0.49 0.72
CA LEU A 185 4.97 -0.89 1.09
C LEU A 185 4.83 -1.76 -0.17
N MET A 186 4.09 -1.25 -1.15
CA MET A 186 3.78 -1.93 -2.40
C MET A 186 3.86 -0.98 -3.60
N LYS A 187 4.25 -1.55 -4.75
CA LYS A 187 4.00 -0.97 -6.06
C LYS A 187 3.05 -1.89 -6.81
N VAL A 188 1.90 -1.35 -7.22
CA VAL A 188 0.85 -2.07 -7.93
C VAL A 188 0.84 -1.64 -9.37
N ASN A 189 1.01 -2.61 -10.27
CA ASN A 189 0.94 -2.40 -11.71
C ASN A 189 -0.49 -2.61 -12.18
N LEU A 190 -1.12 -1.55 -12.67
CA LEU A 190 -2.51 -1.56 -13.10
C LEU A 190 -2.60 -1.56 -14.63
N GLY A 191 -3.20 -2.61 -15.17
CA GLY A 191 -3.54 -2.74 -16.59
C GLY A 191 -4.88 -2.10 -16.94
N TYR A 192 -5.24 -2.20 -18.22
CA TYR A 192 -6.61 -1.89 -18.66
C TYR A 192 -7.60 -2.90 -18.06
N PRO A 193 -8.85 -2.48 -17.78
CA PRO A 193 -9.90 -3.39 -17.35
C PRO A 193 -10.15 -4.47 -18.40
N SER A 194 -10.70 -5.62 -17.97
CA SER A 194 -11.17 -6.63 -18.92
C SER A 194 -12.33 -6.09 -19.77
N ALA A 195 -12.61 -6.71 -20.91
CA ALA A 195 -13.73 -6.31 -21.75
C ALA A 195 -15.08 -6.39 -21.01
N ASP A 196 -15.23 -7.35 -20.09
CA ASP A 196 -16.42 -7.50 -19.26
C ASP A 196 -16.53 -6.39 -18.23
N ASP A 197 -15.42 -6.04 -17.56
CA ASP A 197 -15.37 -4.91 -16.61
C ASP A 197 -15.63 -3.59 -17.33
N GLU A 198 -15.05 -3.40 -18.51
CA GLU A 198 -15.28 -2.21 -19.33
C GLU A 198 -16.75 -2.10 -19.76
N LEU A 199 -17.37 -3.21 -20.17
CA LEU A 199 -18.80 -3.24 -20.45
C LEU A 199 -19.64 -2.92 -19.22
N GLN A 200 -19.26 -3.38 -18.03
CA GLN A 200 -19.94 -3.04 -16.79
C GLN A 200 -19.78 -1.56 -16.42
N ILE A 201 -18.59 -0.98 -16.62
CA ILE A 201 -18.34 0.46 -16.47
C ILE A 201 -19.28 1.23 -17.40
N LEU A 202 -19.32 0.86 -18.68
CA LEU A 202 -20.21 1.48 -19.67
C LEU A 202 -21.68 1.36 -19.26
N LYS A 203 -22.14 0.18 -18.83
CA LYS A 203 -23.52 -0.03 -18.36
C LYS A 203 -23.87 0.82 -17.14
N ARG A 204 -22.94 0.95 -16.19
CA ARG A 204 -23.14 1.70 -14.94
C ARG A 204 -23.18 3.21 -15.18
N PHE A 205 -22.35 3.72 -16.08
CA PHE A 205 -22.27 5.16 -16.38
C PHE A 205 -23.04 5.59 -17.63
N LYS A 206 -23.72 4.67 -18.32
CA LYS A 206 -24.48 4.92 -19.56
C LYS A 206 -25.42 6.12 -19.46
N ASP A 207 -26.16 6.21 -18.36
CA ASP A 207 -27.20 7.23 -18.15
C ASP A 207 -26.72 8.37 -17.22
N GLN A 208 -25.48 8.28 -16.71
CA GLN A 208 -24.85 9.29 -15.86
C GLN A 208 -23.89 10.15 -16.69
N MET A 209 -24.41 11.27 -17.22
CA MET A 209 -23.62 12.27 -17.96
C MET A 209 -22.75 13.16 -17.06
N HIS A 210 -22.74 12.93 -15.76
CA HIS A 210 -22.02 13.72 -14.76
C HIS A 210 -20.99 12.89 -14.02
N ARG A 211 -20.00 13.55 -13.42
CA ARG A 211 -18.97 12.92 -12.58
C ARG A 211 -19.63 12.10 -11.48
N VAL A 212 -19.02 10.96 -11.15
CA VAL A 212 -19.44 10.08 -10.04
C VAL A 212 -19.72 10.90 -8.79
N ASP A 213 -20.95 10.83 -8.29
CA ASP A 213 -21.36 11.53 -7.08
C ASP A 213 -20.89 10.77 -5.84
N LEU A 214 -19.71 11.14 -5.35
CA LEU A 214 -19.13 10.56 -4.14
C LEU A 214 -19.89 10.93 -2.86
N SER A 215 -20.88 11.83 -2.91
CA SER A 215 -21.69 12.15 -1.73
C SER A 215 -22.56 10.97 -1.27
N GLN A 216 -22.89 10.06 -2.19
CA GLN A 216 -23.70 8.87 -1.94
C GLN A 216 -22.91 7.73 -1.29
N VAL A 217 -21.57 7.79 -1.36
CA VAL A 217 -20.68 6.81 -0.73
C VAL A 217 -20.76 6.98 0.79
N LYS A 218 -21.18 5.91 1.46
CA LYS A 218 -21.33 5.86 2.91
C LYS A 218 -19.97 5.76 3.59
N LYS A 219 -19.85 6.47 4.71
CA LYS A 219 -18.75 6.30 5.66
C LYS A 219 -19.02 5.03 6.47
N VAL A 220 -18.15 4.03 6.33
CA VAL A 220 -18.25 2.72 6.97
C VAL A 220 -17.30 2.63 8.16
N LEU A 221 -16.06 3.10 7.98
CA LEU A 221 -15.04 3.10 9.03
C LEU A 221 -14.78 4.50 9.54
N ASN A 222 -14.40 4.62 10.81
CA ASN A 222 -13.77 5.82 11.35
C ASN A 222 -12.35 5.51 11.83
N ARG A 223 -11.62 6.56 12.22
CA ARG A 223 -10.25 6.46 12.76
C ARG A 223 -10.12 5.48 13.94
N SER A 224 -11.08 5.46 14.86
CA SER A 224 -11.01 4.59 16.04
C SER A 224 -11.16 3.11 15.68
N ASP A 225 -11.93 2.80 14.64
CA ASP A 225 -12.12 1.44 14.16
C ASP A 225 -10.85 0.91 13.50
N LEU A 226 -10.15 1.74 12.72
CA LEU A 226 -8.86 1.37 12.14
C LEU A 226 -7.81 1.03 13.20
N ILE A 227 -7.74 1.82 14.28
CA ILE A 227 -6.82 1.54 15.39
C ILE A 227 -7.15 0.19 16.03
N LYS A 228 -8.44 -0.12 16.24
CA LYS A 228 -8.86 -1.43 16.76
C LYS A 228 -8.48 -2.56 15.82
N MET A 229 -8.69 -2.39 14.51
CA MET A 229 -8.28 -3.37 13.51
C MET A 229 -6.76 -3.60 13.53
N GLN A 230 -5.96 -2.54 13.66
CA GLN A 230 -4.51 -2.63 13.81
C GLN A 230 -4.09 -3.39 15.07
N GLU A 231 -4.81 -3.25 16.18
CA GLU A 231 -4.58 -4.07 17.38
C GLU A 231 -4.95 -5.55 17.16
N THR A 232 -6.02 -5.84 16.41
CA THR A 232 -6.39 -7.20 16.01
C THR A 232 -5.30 -7.84 15.15
N LEU A 233 -4.72 -7.08 14.20
CA LEU A 233 -3.63 -7.56 13.33
C LEU A 233 -2.39 -8.02 14.10
N LYS A 234 -2.08 -7.39 15.24
CA LYS A 234 -0.95 -7.82 16.10
C LYS A 234 -1.16 -9.23 16.65
N ARG A 235 -2.42 -9.67 16.79
CA ARG A 235 -2.80 -10.98 17.34
C ARG A 235 -2.95 -12.06 16.25
N ILE A 236 -2.90 -11.68 14.98
CA ILE A 236 -2.90 -12.67 13.88
C ILE A 236 -1.62 -13.47 13.98
N PHE A 237 -1.81 -14.78 14.02
CA PHE A 237 -0.75 -15.74 14.23
C PHE A 237 -0.02 -16.03 12.92
N ILE A 238 1.28 -16.23 13.05
CA ILE A 238 2.12 -16.68 11.96
C ILE A 238 3.10 -17.69 12.56
N GLU A 239 3.16 -18.86 11.96
CA GLU A 239 4.06 -19.92 12.40
C GLU A 239 5.50 -19.62 11.98
N ASP A 240 6.47 -20.17 12.72
CA ASP A 240 7.88 -20.04 12.40
C ASP A 240 8.20 -20.58 10.99
N GLN A 241 7.45 -21.57 10.51
CA GLN A 241 7.60 -22.09 9.14
C GLN A 241 7.27 -21.02 8.08
N MET A 242 6.24 -20.21 8.31
CA MET A 242 5.91 -19.09 7.41
C MET A 242 6.96 -17.98 7.49
N LEU A 243 7.53 -17.72 8.67
CA LEU A 243 8.63 -16.76 8.83
C LEU A 243 9.89 -17.23 8.09
N ASN A 244 10.21 -18.52 8.18
CA ASN A 244 11.30 -19.14 7.44
C ASN A 244 11.04 -19.06 5.94
N TYR A 245 9.83 -19.35 5.47
CA TYR A 245 9.45 -19.22 4.06
C TYR A 245 9.65 -17.80 3.53
N ILE A 246 9.20 -16.76 4.25
CA ILE A 246 9.45 -15.35 3.88
C ILE A 246 10.95 -15.06 3.83
N SER A 247 11.72 -15.55 4.81
CA SER A 247 13.17 -15.34 4.85
C SER A 247 13.88 -16.03 3.68
N GLU A 248 13.48 -17.26 3.34
CA GLU A 248 14.04 -18.04 2.24
C GLU A 248 13.79 -17.35 0.90
N ILE A 249 12.56 -16.90 0.66
CA ILE A 249 12.20 -16.08 -0.51
C ILE A 249 13.11 -14.86 -0.62
N VAL A 250 13.24 -14.08 0.45
CA VAL A 250 14.05 -12.85 0.42
C VAL A 250 15.53 -13.16 0.22
N GLN A 251 16.04 -14.25 0.79
CA GLN A 251 17.41 -14.70 0.55
C GLN A 251 17.62 -15.14 -0.90
N GLU A 252 16.66 -15.86 -1.47
CA GLU A 252 16.74 -16.30 -2.86
C GLU A 252 16.83 -15.10 -3.81
N THR A 253 16.07 -14.01 -3.56
CA THR A 253 16.21 -12.78 -4.36
C THR A 253 17.63 -12.19 -4.36
N ARG A 254 18.45 -12.46 -3.33
CA ARG A 254 19.83 -11.96 -3.22
C ARG A 254 20.85 -12.90 -3.85
N ASN A 255 20.49 -14.17 -4.04
CA ASN A 255 21.35 -15.21 -4.61
C ASN A 255 20.98 -15.54 -6.07
N HIS A 256 19.84 -15.06 -6.55
CA HIS A 256 19.33 -15.31 -7.89
C HIS A 256 20.24 -14.69 -8.97
N ALA A 257 20.66 -15.51 -9.95
CA ALA A 257 21.67 -15.12 -10.95
C ALA A 257 21.26 -13.92 -11.84
N GLN A 258 19.95 -13.72 -12.04
CA GLN A 258 19.43 -12.64 -12.88
C GLN A 258 19.16 -11.33 -12.10
N ILE A 259 19.36 -11.33 -10.78
CA ILE A 259 19.17 -10.15 -9.92
C ILE A 259 20.53 -9.55 -9.57
N TYR A 260 20.72 -8.27 -9.86
CA TYR A 260 21.90 -7.50 -9.48
C TYR A 260 21.83 -7.04 -8.03
N LEU A 261 20.66 -6.59 -7.58
CA LEU A 261 20.41 -6.20 -6.18
C LEU A 261 19.08 -6.81 -5.71
N GLY A 262 19.17 -7.72 -4.74
CA GLY A 262 18.02 -8.38 -4.13
C GLY A 262 17.32 -7.55 -3.05
N ALA A 263 16.23 -8.11 -2.52
CA ALA A 263 15.35 -7.39 -1.62
C ALA A 263 15.97 -7.13 -0.23
N SER A 264 15.69 -5.96 0.34
CA SER A 264 16.16 -5.54 1.67
C SER A 264 15.43 -6.28 2.81
N PRO A 265 15.91 -6.23 4.07
CA PRO A 265 15.14 -6.72 5.22
C PRO A 265 13.78 -6.02 5.40
N ARG A 266 13.61 -4.79 4.87
CA ARG A 266 12.31 -4.09 4.87
C ARG A 266 11.29 -4.83 4.01
N ALA A 267 11.72 -5.50 2.94
CA ALA A 267 10.85 -6.35 2.13
C ALA A 267 10.28 -7.51 2.95
N ALA A 268 11.10 -8.20 3.75
CA ALA A 268 10.63 -9.30 4.60
C ALA A 268 9.57 -8.82 5.61
N LEU A 269 9.81 -7.66 6.24
CA LEU A 269 8.85 -7.05 7.16
C LEU A 269 7.57 -6.59 6.45
N ALA A 270 7.69 -6.08 5.23
CA ALA A 270 6.56 -5.67 4.40
C ALA A 270 5.69 -6.86 3.99
N ILE A 271 6.30 -7.97 3.57
CA ILE A 271 5.60 -9.23 3.28
C ILE A 271 4.88 -9.71 4.54
N LEU A 272 5.60 -9.83 5.67
CA LEU A 272 5.03 -10.26 6.95
C LEU A 272 3.77 -9.47 7.34
N LYS A 273 3.87 -8.13 7.34
CA LYS A 273 2.74 -7.26 7.69
C LYS A 273 1.60 -7.43 6.70
N SER A 274 1.90 -7.43 5.41
CA SER A 274 0.90 -7.52 4.34
C SER A 274 0.16 -8.86 4.36
N SER A 275 0.86 -9.97 4.58
CA SER A 275 0.26 -11.30 4.67
C SER A 275 -0.65 -11.46 5.88
N LYS A 276 -0.34 -10.82 7.02
CA LYS A 276 -1.26 -10.79 8.17
C LYS A 276 -2.57 -10.08 7.81
N VAL A 277 -2.50 -8.98 7.08
CA VAL A 277 -3.73 -8.30 6.64
C VAL A 277 -4.46 -9.12 5.58
N ALA A 278 -3.75 -9.76 4.65
CA ALA A 278 -4.36 -10.64 3.66
C ALA A 278 -5.12 -11.80 4.33
N ALA A 279 -4.53 -12.44 5.34
CA ALA A 279 -5.21 -13.44 6.17
C ALA A 279 -6.47 -12.89 6.84
N LEU A 280 -6.39 -11.66 7.41
CA LEU A 280 -7.54 -11.00 8.02
C LEU A 280 -8.67 -10.77 7.01
N ILE A 281 -8.36 -10.22 5.84
CA ILE A 281 -9.35 -9.97 4.77
C ILE A 281 -9.98 -11.29 4.32
N ALA A 282 -9.20 -12.38 4.29
CA ALA A 282 -9.67 -13.73 4.00
C ALA A 282 -10.46 -14.39 5.14
N GLY A 283 -10.69 -13.71 6.27
CA GLY A 283 -11.45 -14.24 7.39
C GLY A 283 -10.68 -15.18 8.31
N ARG A 284 -9.35 -15.22 8.21
CA ARG A 284 -8.48 -16.14 8.97
C ARG A 284 -7.68 -15.38 10.02
N ASP A 285 -7.51 -16.01 11.19
CA ASP A 285 -6.68 -15.49 12.27
C ASP A 285 -5.23 -15.99 12.20
N PHE A 286 -4.86 -16.71 11.14
CA PHE A 286 -3.52 -17.23 10.88
C PHE A 286 -3.13 -17.06 9.40
N VAL A 287 -1.83 -16.85 9.18
CA VAL A 287 -1.23 -16.73 7.84
C VAL A 287 -0.98 -18.10 7.23
N ILE A 288 -1.32 -18.26 5.95
CA ILE A 288 -0.97 -19.43 5.11
C ILE A 288 -0.05 -19.00 3.97
N PRO A 289 0.60 -19.95 3.26
CA PRO A 289 1.51 -19.61 2.15
C PRO A 289 0.86 -18.77 1.06
N ASP A 290 -0.40 -19.01 0.71
CA ASP A 290 -1.13 -18.25 -0.30
C ASP A 290 -1.21 -16.75 0.04
N ASP A 291 -1.31 -16.38 1.32
CA ASP A 291 -1.30 -14.97 1.75
C ASP A 291 0.04 -14.28 1.49
N ILE A 292 1.12 -15.06 1.56
CA ILE A 292 2.48 -14.60 1.31
C ILE A 292 2.67 -14.44 -0.19
N GLN A 293 2.30 -15.46 -0.97
CA GLN A 293 2.41 -15.44 -2.42
C GLN A 293 1.54 -14.35 -3.06
N ALA A 294 0.35 -14.08 -2.53
CA ALA A 294 -0.54 -13.05 -3.06
C ALA A 294 0.03 -11.62 -2.93
N VAL A 295 0.75 -11.32 -1.84
CA VAL A 295 1.31 -9.96 -1.60
C VAL A 295 2.71 -9.79 -2.19
N MET A 296 3.45 -10.89 -2.39
CA MET A 296 4.84 -10.87 -2.83
C MET A 296 5.11 -10.08 -4.12
N PRO A 297 4.36 -10.28 -5.22
CA PRO A 297 4.58 -9.54 -6.47
C PRO A 297 4.51 -8.03 -6.27
N HIS A 298 3.57 -7.56 -5.44
CA HIS A 298 3.34 -6.16 -5.16
C HIS A 298 4.39 -5.55 -4.23
N VAL A 299 4.93 -6.36 -3.32
CA VAL A 299 5.97 -5.94 -2.36
C VAL A 299 7.38 -5.99 -2.95
N LEU A 300 7.68 -6.94 -3.83
CA LEU A 300 9.04 -7.17 -4.33
C LEU A 300 9.37 -6.46 -5.64
N ASN A 301 8.40 -6.20 -6.52
CA ASN A 301 8.66 -5.73 -7.90
C ASN A 301 9.41 -4.39 -8.05
N HIS A 302 9.51 -3.59 -6.98
CA HIS A 302 10.19 -2.30 -6.90
C HIS A 302 11.38 -2.32 -5.93
N ARG A 303 11.75 -3.51 -5.45
CA ARG A 303 12.86 -3.75 -4.51
C ARG A 303 13.95 -4.63 -5.12
N LEU A 304 13.82 -4.99 -6.40
CA LEU A 304 14.73 -5.84 -7.13
C LEU A 304 15.31 -5.06 -8.31
N ILE A 305 16.64 -5.04 -8.43
CA ILE A 305 17.32 -4.52 -9.61
C ILE A 305 17.82 -5.70 -10.42
N LEU A 306 17.41 -5.77 -11.68
CA LEU A 306 17.82 -6.83 -12.58
C LEU A 306 19.24 -6.63 -13.09
N THR A 307 19.87 -7.74 -13.49
CA THR A 307 21.13 -7.66 -14.24
C THR A 307 20.89 -7.10 -15.64
N PRO A 308 21.88 -6.41 -16.24
CA PRO A 308 21.74 -5.92 -17.61
C PRO A 308 21.41 -7.01 -18.64
N VAL A 309 21.89 -8.23 -18.42
CA VAL A 309 21.61 -9.38 -19.28
C VAL A 309 20.13 -9.75 -19.22
N ALA A 310 19.55 -9.84 -18.02
CA ALA A 310 18.13 -10.13 -17.84
C ALA A 310 17.24 -9.04 -18.47
N GLU A 311 17.61 -7.77 -18.34
CA GLU A 311 16.90 -6.66 -19.00
C GLU A 311 16.96 -6.78 -20.54
N MET A 312 18.12 -7.17 -21.10
CA MET A 312 18.28 -7.40 -22.55
C MET A 312 17.41 -8.55 -23.06
N GLU A 313 17.16 -9.55 -22.21
CA GLU A 313 16.27 -10.68 -22.51
C GLU A 313 14.77 -10.33 -22.33
N ASN A 314 14.45 -9.09 -21.97
CA ASN A 314 13.10 -8.61 -21.62
C ASN A 314 12.46 -9.35 -20.45
N ILE A 315 13.28 -9.89 -19.54
CA ILE A 315 12.79 -10.50 -18.30
C ILE A 315 12.36 -9.39 -17.36
N THR A 316 11.17 -9.52 -16.78
CA THR A 316 10.64 -8.55 -15.82
C THR A 316 10.91 -9.01 -14.38
N THR A 317 10.82 -8.06 -13.43
CA THR A 317 10.91 -8.41 -12.01
C THR A 317 9.78 -9.35 -11.58
N LEU A 318 8.60 -9.25 -12.20
CA LEU A 318 7.48 -10.14 -11.94
C LEU A 318 7.76 -11.57 -12.40
N ASP A 319 8.37 -11.76 -13.58
CA ASP A 319 8.74 -13.09 -14.08
C ASP A 319 9.69 -13.82 -13.12
N ILE A 320 10.66 -13.10 -12.56
CA ILE A 320 11.61 -13.65 -11.59
C ILE A 320 10.93 -13.94 -10.25
N ILE A 321 10.02 -13.07 -9.80
CA ILE A 321 9.26 -13.33 -8.56
C ILE A 321 8.43 -14.61 -8.71
N ASP A 322 7.77 -14.80 -9.86
CA ASP A 322 7.00 -16.01 -10.16
C ASP A 322 7.90 -17.26 -10.21
N ASP A 323 9.11 -17.15 -10.76
CA ASP A 323 10.08 -18.25 -10.78
C ASP A 323 10.57 -18.63 -9.37
N ILE A 324 10.86 -17.64 -8.53
CA ILE A 324 11.23 -17.85 -7.13
C ILE A 324 10.10 -18.54 -6.35
N ILE A 325 8.85 -18.10 -6.54
CA ILE A 325 7.67 -18.70 -5.89
C ILE A 325 7.52 -20.18 -6.27
N ARG A 326 7.81 -20.53 -7.53
CA ARG A 326 7.72 -21.92 -8.02
C ARG A 326 8.86 -22.81 -7.56
N THR A 327 10.02 -22.23 -7.28
CA THR A 327 11.25 -22.96 -6.94
C THR A 327 11.33 -23.31 -5.45
N ILE A 328 10.88 -22.41 -4.58
CA ILE A 328 10.95 -22.62 -3.13
C ILE A 328 9.84 -23.56 -2.67
N GLU A 329 10.19 -24.56 -1.87
CA GLU A 329 9.23 -25.52 -1.34
C GLU A 329 8.20 -24.81 -0.45
N VAL A 330 6.92 -25.00 -0.76
CA VAL A 330 5.83 -24.43 0.02
C VAL A 330 5.70 -25.21 1.34
N PRO A 331 5.81 -24.55 2.50
CA PRO A 331 5.64 -25.22 3.79
C PRO A 331 4.23 -25.83 3.91
N ARG A 332 4.14 -26.99 4.55
CA ARG A 332 2.93 -27.82 4.61
C ARG A 332 2.08 -27.56 5.84
#